data_AF-A0AAE7US62-F1
#
_entry.id   AF-A0AAE7US62-F1
#
_cell.length_a   1.000
_cell.length_b   1.000
_cell.length_c   1.000
_cell.angle_alpha   90.00
_cell.angle_beta   90.00
_cell.angle_gamma   90.00
#
_symmetry.space_group_name_H-M   'P 1'
#
loop_
_entity.id
_entity.type
_entity.pdbx_description
1 polymer ?
#
loop_
_entity_poly.entity_id
_entity_poly.type
_entity_poly.pdbx_seq_one_letter_code
_entity_poly.pdbx_strand_id
1 'polypeptide(L)'
;MADSAEHQFISQSLERALHVYSDTRLMGLREAERRKFDYGCMLLRDTTRPLVSQVLWNHEEGLEKDLRTLLFEGEAALKIYFVRDRIRNRAKIDEAIQSYRLNQATATLLRGLKIIAIPEGFDADSEVQRVWMDKHILETVSSDLLFAVVFGKLTAQDVRVFAQHGGPIGLKIAVLHAINTVGLEHGPTFEKQLGMRGSPLREVIAMLTGVGLVVAPAFSIQRVPTLKGRFLLDLARLLTFERETLNDWSDETKMILRYLNVDPTDGWQELDERKASAGFTSDLIISVRYAAQFGMDIMDSVGANPNFHSTFLTSNYLSGRYMGATEALWRDPEDVALFR
;
A
#
# COMPACT_ATOMS: atom_id res chain seq x y z
N MET A 1 -4.92 -11.63 -34.08
CA MET A 1 -4.81 -10.35 -34.82
C MET A 1 -3.48 -9.74 -34.41
N ALA A 2 -2.79 -9.02 -35.30
CA ALA A 2 -1.53 -8.37 -34.92
C ALA A 2 -1.84 -7.25 -33.92
N ASP A 3 -1.22 -7.29 -32.75
CA ASP A 3 -1.31 -6.22 -31.76
C ASP A 3 -0.78 -4.92 -32.38
N SER A 4 -1.49 -3.80 -32.18
CA SER A 4 -1.05 -2.51 -32.71
C SER A 4 0.22 -2.04 -32.00
N ALA A 5 0.96 -1.12 -32.62
CA ALA A 5 2.17 -0.55 -32.02
C ALA A 5 1.87 0.10 -30.65
N GLU A 6 0.69 0.72 -30.51
CA GLU A 6 0.24 1.32 -29.26
C GLU A 6 -0.09 0.28 -28.20
N HIS A 7 -0.76 -0.82 -28.58
CA HIS A 7 -1.01 -1.92 -27.64
C HIS A 7 0.32 -2.45 -27.10
N GLN A 8 1.28 -2.77 -27.97
CA GLN A 8 2.59 -3.28 -27.55
C GLN A 8 3.34 -2.28 -26.69
N PHE A 9 3.31 -1.00 -27.06
CA PHE A 9 3.97 0.04 -26.30
C PHE A 9 3.40 0.17 -24.89
N ILE A 10 2.07 0.25 -24.74
CA ILE A 10 1.41 0.37 -23.43
C ILE A 10 1.72 -0.83 -22.53
N SER A 11 1.64 -2.05 -23.06
CA SER A 11 1.97 -3.27 -22.31
C SER A 11 3.43 -3.26 -21.84
N GLN A 12 4.37 -2.85 -22.70
CA GLN A 12 5.78 -2.73 -22.33
C GLN A 12 6.03 -1.57 -21.35
N SER A 13 5.31 -0.46 -21.47
CA SER A 13 5.39 0.66 -20.53
C SER A 13 4.92 0.27 -19.14
N LEU A 14 3.84 -0.51 -19.03
CA LEU A 14 3.40 -1.07 -17.76
C LEU A 14 4.48 -2.01 -17.18
N GLU A 15 5.03 -2.90 -18.00
CA GLU A 15 6.09 -3.83 -17.58
C GLU A 15 7.31 -3.07 -17.07
N ARG A 16 7.78 -2.05 -17.81
CA ARG A 16 8.89 -1.18 -17.37
C ARG A 16 8.56 -0.46 -16.06
N ALA A 17 7.37 0.13 -15.96
CA ALA A 17 6.95 0.82 -14.75
C ALA A 17 6.95 -0.12 -13.54
N LEU A 18 6.44 -1.35 -13.71
CA LEU A 18 6.44 -2.35 -12.65
C LEU A 18 7.84 -2.89 -12.32
N HIS A 19 8.72 -3.03 -13.31
CA HIS A 19 10.10 -3.49 -13.11
C HIS A 19 10.95 -2.46 -12.35
N VAL A 20 10.65 -1.15 -12.42
CA VAL A 20 11.25 -0.17 -11.50
C VAL A 20 11.02 -0.57 -10.03
N TYR A 21 9.95 -1.31 -9.75
CA TYR A 21 9.56 -1.75 -8.42
C TYR A 21 9.84 -3.22 -8.13
N SER A 22 10.49 -3.96 -9.02
CA SER A 22 10.84 -5.37 -8.77
C SER A 22 11.95 -5.53 -7.74
N ASP A 23 12.82 -4.52 -7.64
CA ASP A 23 14.07 -4.56 -6.87
C ASP A 23 14.03 -3.60 -5.67
N THR A 24 12.84 -3.15 -5.28
CA THR A 24 12.66 -2.29 -4.11
C THR A 24 12.83 -3.04 -2.80
N ARG A 25 13.10 -2.31 -1.71
CA ARG A 25 13.26 -2.93 -0.38
C ARG A 25 11.93 -3.11 0.36
N LEU A 26 10.84 -2.55 -0.17
CA LEU A 26 9.49 -2.64 0.42
C LEU A 26 8.51 -3.50 -0.38
N MET A 27 8.91 -3.98 -1.57
CA MET A 27 8.10 -4.85 -2.42
C MET A 27 9.01 -5.71 -3.32
N GLY A 28 8.54 -6.87 -3.76
CA GLY A 28 9.13 -7.59 -4.88
C GLY A 28 8.12 -7.79 -6.00
N LEU A 29 8.61 -8.11 -7.19
CA LEU A 29 7.78 -8.47 -8.34
C LEU A 29 8.24 -9.80 -8.90
N ARG A 30 7.28 -10.68 -9.21
CA ARG A 30 7.54 -11.94 -9.90
C ARG A 30 6.57 -12.08 -11.05
N GLU A 31 7.08 -12.33 -12.25
CA GLU A 31 6.22 -12.61 -13.41
C GLU A 31 5.33 -13.82 -13.16
N ALA A 32 4.07 -13.74 -13.61
CA ALA A 32 3.10 -14.82 -13.57
C ALA A 32 2.72 -15.23 -14.99
N GLU A 33 2.19 -16.44 -15.16
CA GLU A 33 1.70 -16.87 -16.48
C GLU A 33 0.62 -15.90 -16.98
N ARG A 34 0.81 -15.37 -18.19
CA ARG A 34 -0.04 -14.35 -18.79
C ARG A 34 -1.46 -14.85 -19.19
N ARG A 35 -1.82 -16.12 -18.95
CA ARG A 35 -3.11 -16.78 -19.27
C ARG A 35 -3.83 -16.17 -20.50
N LYS A 36 -4.91 -15.41 -20.28
CA LYS A 36 -5.76 -14.75 -21.30
C LYS A 36 -5.58 -13.23 -21.34
N PHE A 37 -4.64 -12.70 -20.57
CA PHE A 37 -4.44 -11.28 -20.32
C PHE A 37 -3.17 -10.78 -21.01
N ASP A 38 -3.12 -9.49 -21.29
CA ASP A 38 -1.97 -8.89 -21.97
C ASP A 38 -0.75 -8.83 -21.04
N TYR A 39 -0.98 -8.76 -19.72
CA TYR A 39 0.06 -8.82 -18.71
C TYR A 39 -0.42 -9.48 -17.41
N GLY A 40 0.48 -10.17 -16.72
CA GLY A 40 0.24 -10.81 -15.43
C GLY A 40 1.50 -10.87 -14.57
N CYS A 41 1.40 -10.45 -13.31
CA CYS A 41 2.48 -10.56 -12.33
C CYS A 41 1.97 -10.79 -10.91
N MET A 42 2.85 -11.25 -10.04
CA MET A 42 2.65 -11.31 -8.59
C MET A 42 3.39 -10.15 -7.94
N LEU A 43 2.68 -9.32 -7.19
CA LEU A 43 3.31 -8.38 -6.25
C LEU A 43 3.61 -9.14 -4.95
N LEU A 44 4.89 -9.15 -4.57
CA LEU A 44 5.40 -9.81 -3.38
C LEU A 44 5.53 -8.79 -2.25
N ARG A 45 4.74 -8.99 -1.20
CA ARG A 45 4.84 -8.29 0.09
C ARG A 45 4.26 -9.20 1.17
N ASP A 46 3.60 -8.63 2.18
CA ASP A 46 2.91 -9.30 3.29
C ASP A 46 1.90 -10.36 2.83
N THR A 47 1.23 -10.09 1.70
CA THR A 47 0.36 -11.04 1.00
C THR A 47 0.73 -10.99 -0.48
N THR A 48 0.94 -12.16 -1.08
CA THR A 48 1.20 -12.24 -2.51
C THR A 48 -0.07 -11.82 -3.26
N ARG A 49 -0.01 -10.74 -4.03
CA ARG A 49 -1.16 -10.22 -4.76
C ARG A 49 -0.98 -10.44 -6.26
N PRO A 50 -1.73 -11.37 -6.88
CA PRO A 50 -1.79 -11.46 -8.34
C PRO A 50 -2.42 -10.20 -8.94
N LEU A 51 -1.76 -9.68 -9.95
CA LEU A 51 -2.16 -8.54 -10.77
C LEU A 51 -2.30 -9.04 -12.20
N VAL A 52 -3.43 -8.73 -12.81
CA VAL A 52 -3.66 -8.94 -14.25
C VAL A 52 -4.02 -7.62 -14.91
N SER A 53 -3.61 -7.46 -16.16
CA SER A 53 -3.94 -6.27 -16.94
C SER A 53 -4.37 -6.61 -18.36
N GLN A 54 -5.31 -5.81 -18.85
CA GLN A 54 -5.84 -5.87 -20.21
C GLN A 54 -5.78 -4.48 -20.85
N VAL A 55 -5.35 -4.42 -22.11
CA VAL A 55 -5.20 -3.23 -22.94
C VAL A 55 -6.15 -3.32 -24.12
N LEU A 56 -7.14 -2.41 -24.16
CA LEU A 56 -8.03 -2.28 -25.31
C LEU A 56 -7.77 -0.98 -26.07
N TRP A 57 -7.21 -1.13 -27.27
CA TRP A 57 -6.85 0.00 -28.12
C TRP A 57 -7.84 0.26 -29.26
N ASN A 58 -8.20 -0.78 -30.03
CA ASN A 58 -8.87 -0.59 -31.34
C ASN A 58 -10.31 -1.15 -31.43
N HIS A 59 -10.79 -1.96 -30.48
CA HIS A 59 -12.07 -2.67 -30.64
C HIS A 59 -13.17 -2.19 -29.68
N GLU A 60 -14.03 -1.27 -30.12
CA GLU A 60 -15.13 -0.72 -29.31
C GLU A 60 -16.21 -1.75 -28.91
N GLU A 61 -16.33 -2.86 -29.66
CA GLU A 61 -17.26 -3.97 -29.38
C GLU A 61 -16.70 -4.97 -28.35
N GLY A 62 -15.39 -4.97 -28.12
CA GLY A 62 -14.71 -5.88 -27.18
C GLY A 62 -14.74 -5.42 -25.73
N LEU A 63 -15.03 -4.14 -25.47
CA LEU A 63 -14.88 -3.51 -24.16
C LEU A 63 -15.61 -4.24 -23.03
N GLU A 64 -16.89 -4.55 -23.21
CA GLU A 64 -17.68 -5.21 -22.18
C GLU A 64 -17.20 -6.64 -21.94
N LYS A 65 -16.84 -7.35 -23.01
CA LYS A 65 -16.31 -8.71 -22.94
C LYS A 65 -14.99 -8.76 -22.19
N ASP A 66 -14.09 -7.83 -22.48
CA ASP A 66 -12.75 -7.77 -21.91
C ASP A 66 -12.81 -7.32 -20.45
N LEU A 67 -13.63 -6.29 -20.16
CA LEU A 67 -13.90 -5.86 -18.79
C LEU A 67 -14.53 -6.99 -17.97
N ARG A 68 -15.51 -7.72 -18.52
CA ARG A 68 -16.08 -8.90 -17.84
C ARG A 68 -15.03 -9.98 -17.63
N THR A 69 -14.21 -10.29 -18.63
CA THR A 69 -13.17 -11.31 -18.50
C THR A 69 -12.18 -10.94 -17.39
N LEU A 70 -11.79 -9.68 -17.32
CA LEU A 70 -10.94 -9.13 -16.27
C LEU A 70 -11.60 -9.21 -14.88
N LEU A 71 -12.87 -8.83 -14.76
CA LEU A 71 -13.63 -8.83 -13.51
C LEU A 71 -13.87 -10.23 -12.94
N PHE A 72 -14.03 -11.23 -13.82
CA PHE A 72 -14.25 -12.62 -13.42
C PHE A 72 -12.96 -13.40 -13.16
N GLU A 73 -11.77 -12.79 -13.28
CA GLU A 73 -10.53 -13.39 -12.80
C GLU A 73 -10.52 -13.36 -11.27
N GLY A 74 -11.02 -14.44 -10.68
CA GLY A 74 -11.22 -14.56 -9.23
C GLY A 74 -9.93 -14.66 -8.43
N GLU A 75 -8.83 -15.08 -9.06
CA GLU A 75 -7.52 -15.15 -8.40
C GLU A 75 -6.89 -13.75 -8.31
N ALA A 76 -7.16 -12.85 -9.25
CA ALA A 76 -6.54 -11.52 -9.31
C ALA A 76 -7.09 -10.54 -8.26
N ALA A 77 -6.20 -10.09 -7.37
CA ALA A 77 -6.48 -9.04 -6.41
C ALA A 77 -6.52 -7.64 -7.07
N LEU A 78 -5.76 -7.47 -8.16
CA LEU A 78 -5.67 -6.22 -8.92
C LEU A 78 -5.94 -6.43 -10.39
N LYS A 79 -6.75 -5.53 -10.94
CA LYS A 79 -7.31 -5.62 -12.28
C LYS A 79 -7.11 -4.28 -12.98
N ILE A 80 -6.12 -4.17 -13.84
CA ILE A 80 -5.83 -2.91 -14.56
C ILE A 80 -6.39 -2.99 -15.98
N TYR A 81 -7.24 -2.04 -16.33
CA TYR A 81 -7.85 -1.94 -17.63
C TYR A 81 -7.42 -0.64 -18.31
N PHE A 82 -6.63 -0.74 -19.38
CA PHE A 82 -6.28 0.41 -20.21
C PHE A 82 -7.33 0.59 -21.31
N VAL A 83 -7.88 1.80 -21.40
CA VAL A 83 -8.84 2.19 -22.44
C VAL A 83 -8.36 3.40 -23.18
N ARG A 84 -8.62 3.42 -24.48
CA ARG A 84 -8.63 4.67 -25.25
C ARG A 84 -9.71 5.62 -24.74
N ASP A 85 -9.30 6.87 -24.50
CA ASP A 85 -10.09 7.91 -23.87
C ASP A 85 -11.08 8.56 -24.84
N ARG A 86 -12.20 7.87 -25.06
CA ARG A 86 -13.33 8.37 -25.85
C ARG A 86 -14.55 8.54 -24.95
N ILE A 87 -15.36 9.57 -25.21
CA ILE A 87 -16.64 9.80 -24.52
C ILE A 87 -17.51 8.53 -24.54
N ARG A 88 -17.56 7.83 -25.69
CA ARG A 88 -18.31 6.57 -25.84
C ARG A 88 -17.76 5.44 -24.97
N ASN A 89 -16.44 5.30 -24.87
CA ASN A 89 -15.80 4.29 -24.04
C ASN A 89 -16.05 4.55 -22.56
N ARG A 90 -15.93 5.81 -22.11
CA ARG A 90 -16.27 6.22 -20.75
C ARG A 90 -17.72 5.88 -20.41
N ALA A 91 -18.67 6.27 -21.28
CA ALA A 91 -20.09 5.99 -21.06
C ALA A 91 -20.37 4.47 -20.93
N LYS A 92 -19.80 3.64 -21.81
CA LYS A 92 -19.94 2.17 -21.74
C LYS A 92 -19.34 1.58 -20.47
N ILE A 93 -18.17 2.06 -20.06
CA ILE A 93 -17.52 1.65 -18.81
C ILE A 93 -18.39 2.01 -17.62
N ASP A 94 -18.88 3.24 -17.57
CA ASP A 94 -19.70 3.73 -16.46
C ASP A 94 -21.00 2.92 -16.35
N GLU A 95 -21.65 2.63 -17.48
CA GLU A 95 -22.82 1.76 -17.54
C GLU A 95 -22.52 0.35 -17.03
N ALA A 96 -21.42 -0.26 -17.47
CA ALA A 96 -21.00 -1.58 -17.01
C ALA A 96 -20.69 -1.57 -15.50
N ILE A 97 -19.94 -0.61 -15.00
CA ILE A 97 -19.63 -0.46 -13.56
C ILE A 97 -20.92 -0.28 -12.76
N GLN A 98 -21.84 0.57 -13.22
CA GLN A 98 -23.11 0.81 -12.54
C GLN A 98 -23.94 -0.47 -12.46
N SER A 99 -24.03 -1.22 -13.55
CA SER A 99 -24.71 -2.52 -13.59
C SER A 99 -24.14 -3.50 -12.55
N TYR A 100 -22.81 -3.59 -12.45
CA TYR A 100 -22.16 -4.46 -11.46
C TYR A 100 -22.36 -3.96 -10.02
N ARG A 101 -22.39 -2.65 -9.79
CA ARG A 101 -22.63 -2.05 -8.46
C ARG A 101 -24.05 -2.31 -7.94
N LEU A 102 -25.05 -2.31 -8.83
CA LEU A 102 -26.45 -2.50 -8.46
C LEU A 102 -26.76 -3.93 -7.98
N ASN A 103 -25.93 -4.91 -8.33
CA ASN A 103 -26.09 -6.30 -7.91
C ASN A 103 -25.03 -6.69 -6.88
N GLN A 104 -25.47 -7.02 -5.66
CA GLN A 104 -24.59 -7.33 -4.53
C GLN A 104 -23.64 -8.52 -4.80
N ALA A 105 -24.04 -9.47 -5.63
CA ALA A 105 -23.20 -10.62 -6.01
C ALA A 105 -22.04 -10.22 -6.93
N THR A 106 -22.23 -9.21 -7.79
CA THR A 106 -21.22 -8.75 -8.76
C THR A 106 -20.46 -7.51 -8.30
N ALA A 107 -20.98 -6.76 -7.33
CA ALA A 107 -20.35 -5.55 -6.81
C ALA A 107 -18.96 -5.84 -6.23
N THR A 108 -18.77 -7.02 -5.64
CA THR A 108 -17.49 -7.49 -5.12
C THR A 108 -16.44 -7.75 -6.21
N LEU A 109 -16.85 -8.01 -7.45
CA LEU A 109 -15.94 -8.24 -8.57
C LEU A 109 -15.22 -6.95 -9.01
N LEU A 110 -15.82 -5.79 -8.78
CA LEU A 110 -15.24 -4.48 -9.08
C LEU A 110 -14.06 -4.11 -8.16
N ARG A 111 -13.80 -4.91 -7.11
CA ARG A 111 -12.71 -4.67 -6.17
C ARG A 111 -11.36 -4.77 -6.87
N GLY A 112 -10.51 -3.78 -6.60
CA GLY A 112 -9.18 -3.67 -7.20
C GLY A 112 -9.19 -3.36 -8.71
N LEU A 113 -10.36 -3.05 -9.30
CA LEU A 113 -10.44 -2.57 -10.69
C LEU A 113 -9.88 -1.15 -10.79
N LYS A 114 -8.95 -0.96 -11.72
CA LYS A 114 -8.36 0.33 -12.06
C LYS A 114 -8.47 0.56 -13.55
N ILE A 115 -9.06 1.69 -13.93
CA ILE A 115 -9.26 2.07 -15.32
C ILE A 115 -8.32 3.21 -15.64
N ILE A 116 -7.40 2.99 -16.56
CA ILE A 116 -6.42 3.98 -16.99
C ILE A 116 -6.82 4.44 -18.39
N ALA A 117 -7.23 5.71 -18.48
CA ALA A 117 -7.63 6.32 -19.73
C ALA A 117 -6.41 6.85 -20.48
N ILE A 118 -6.24 6.36 -21.70
CA ILE A 118 -5.14 6.70 -22.61
C ILE A 118 -5.64 7.69 -23.65
N PRO A 119 -5.00 8.86 -23.85
CA PRO A 119 -5.47 9.88 -24.78
C PRO A 119 -5.79 9.31 -26.17
N GLU A 120 -6.92 9.73 -26.74
CA GLU A 120 -7.39 9.21 -28.02
C GLU A 120 -6.36 9.35 -29.15
N GLY A 121 -5.57 10.42 -29.14
CA GLY A 121 -4.57 10.72 -30.16
C GLY A 121 -3.18 10.14 -29.88
N PHE A 122 -3.03 9.22 -28.91
CA PHE A 122 -1.73 8.62 -28.63
C PHE A 122 -1.19 7.86 -29.86
N ASP A 123 0.05 8.17 -30.22
CA ASP A 123 0.78 7.61 -31.35
C ASP A 123 2.10 7.02 -30.84
N ALA A 124 2.23 5.70 -30.96
CA ALA A 124 3.42 4.97 -30.53
C ALA A 124 4.64 5.21 -31.41
N ASP A 125 4.49 5.81 -32.60
CA ASP A 125 5.61 6.19 -33.46
C ASP A 125 6.17 7.58 -33.07
N SER A 126 5.45 8.35 -32.25
CA SER A 126 5.88 9.67 -31.77
C SER A 126 6.71 9.57 -30.49
N GLU A 127 8.01 9.86 -30.58
CA GLU A 127 8.93 9.82 -29.42
C GLU A 127 8.45 10.69 -28.25
N VAL A 128 7.97 11.91 -28.53
CA VAL A 128 7.46 12.83 -27.51
C VAL A 128 6.27 12.23 -26.76
N GLN A 129 5.37 11.57 -27.50
CA GLN A 129 4.19 10.94 -26.90
C GLN A 129 4.55 9.67 -26.13
N ARG A 130 5.53 8.89 -26.61
CA ARG A 130 6.07 7.73 -25.87
C ARG A 130 6.63 8.13 -24.51
N VAL A 131 7.45 9.19 -24.46
CA VAL A 131 8.02 9.70 -23.19
C VAL A 131 6.93 10.17 -22.24
N TRP A 132 5.93 10.90 -22.76
CA TRP A 132 4.79 11.33 -21.97
C TRP A 132 4.01 10.13 -21.43
N MET A 133 3.78 9.11 -22.27
CA MET A 133 3.02 7.91 -21.92
C MET A 133 3.73 7.07 -20.86
N ASP A 134 5.04 6.85 -21.01
CA ASP A 134 5.84 6.16 -20.00
C ASP A 134 5.75 6.87 -18.65
N LYS A 135 5.87 8.21 -18.64
CA LYS A 135 5.72 9.00 -17.41
C LYS A 135 4.30 8.88 -16.83
N HIS A 136 3.28 8.99 -17.67
CA HIS A 136 1.89 8.92 -17.25
C HIS A 136 1.52 7.55 -16.65
N ILE A 137 1.93 6.46 -17.30
CA ILE A 137 1.72 5.10 -16.81
C ILE A 137 2.51 4.89 -15.51
N LEU A 138 3.78 5.32 -15.46
CA LEU A 138 4.58 5.22 -14.25
C LEU A 138 3.91 5.95 -13.09
N GLU A 139 3.53 7.22 -13.25
CA GLU A 139 2.89 8.01 -12.19
C GLU A 139 1.56 7.39 -11.74
N THR A 140 0.72 6.96 -12.69
CA THR A 140 -0.60 6.38 -12.41
C THR A 140 -0.50 5.01 -11.72
N VAL A 141 0.37 4.13 -12.23
CA VAL A 141 0.62 2.81 -11.62
C VAL A 141 1.24 3.00 -10.24
N SER A 142 2.17 3.95 -10.08
CA SER A 142 2.76 4.24 -8.78
C SER A 142 1.72 4.70 -7.77
N SER A 143 0.95 5.76 -8.08
CA SER A 143 -0.04 6.33 -7.18
C SER A 143 -1.12 5.33 -6.79
N ASP A 144 -1.61 4.55 -7.77
CA ASP A 144 -2.80 3.73 -7.57
C ASP A 144 -2.50 2.30 -7.19
N LEU A 145 -1.44 1.72 -7.73
CA LEU A 145 -1.08 0.34 -7.43
C LEU A 145 -0.25 0.26 -6.16
N LEU A 146 0.82 1.05 -6.06
CA LEU A 146 1.72 0.95 -4.91
C LEU A 146 1.06 1.55 -3.66
N PHE A 147 0.56 2.78 -3.72
CA PHE A 147 0.07 3.41 -2.50
C PHE A 147 -1.30 2.90 -2.04
N ALA A 148 -2.20 2.58 -2.97
CA ALA A 148 -3.51 2.06 -2.58
C ALA A 148 -3.45 0.59 -2.17
N VAL A 149 -2.60 -0.22 -2.84
CA VAL A 149 -2.64 -1.68 -2.70
C VAL A 149 -1.49 -2.21 -1.88
N VAL A 150 -0.27 -1.74 -2.13
CA VAL A 150 0.93 -2.22 -1.43
C VAL A 150 1.04 -1.55 -0.07
N PHE A 151 0.68 -0.25 0.04
CA PHE A 151 0.85 0.55 1.27
C PHE A 151 -0.43 0.73 2.08
N GLY A 152 -1.51 0.04 1.72
CA GLY A 152 -2.77 0.04 2.46
C GLY A 152 -3.43 1.42 2.56
N LYS A 153 -3.25 2.28 1.55
CA LYS A 153 -3.78 3.66 1.51
C LYS A 153 -3.25 4.54 2.64
N LEU A 154 -1.95 4.45 2.96
CA LEU A 154 -1.29 5.44 3.80
C LEU A 154 -1.30 6.80 3.08
N THR A 155 -1.93 7.81 3.68
CA THR A 155 -2.03 9.15 3.10
C THR A 155 -1.16 10.17 3.86
N ALA A 156 -0.91 11.31 3.22
CA ALA A 156 -0.28 12.46 3.86
C ALA A 156 -1.01 12.92 5.14
N GLN A 157 -2.34 12.81 5.17
CA GLN A 157 -3.12 13.20 6.35
C GLN A 157 -2.89 12.24 7.52
N ASP A 158 -2.78 10.94 7.26
CA ASP A 158 -2.50 9.95 8.30
C ASP A 158 -1.12 10.16 8.90
N VAL A 159 -0.13 10.41 8.04
CA VAL A 159 1.24 10.76 8.40
C VAL A 159 1.26 12.01 9.27
N ARG A 160 0.51 13.05 8.89
CA ARG A 160 0.40 14.28 9.66
C ARG A 160 -0.23 14.05 11.04
N VAL A 161 -1.35 13.32 11.11
CA VAL A 161 -2.01 13.01 12.39
C VAL A 161 -1.09 12.18 13.28
N PHE A 162 -0.41 11.18 12.70
CA PHE A 162 0.56 10.37 13.42
C PHE A 162 1.71 11.21 13.96
N ALA A 163 2.32 12.08 13.16
CA ALA A 163 3.41 12.97 13.58
C ALA A 163 2.98 13.93 14.69
N GLN A 164 1.86 14.64 14.48
CA GLN A 164 1.36 15.69 15.38
C GLN A 164 0.74 15.16 16.68
N HIS A 165 0.44 13.86 16.77
CA HIS A 165 -0.04 13.27 18.01
C HIS A 165 1.06 13.30 19.08
N GLY A 166 0.78 13.94 20.20
CA GLY A 166 1.69 14.06 21.34
C GLY A 166 1.94 12.75 22.09
N GLY A 167 2.60 12.87 23.24
CA GLY A 167 2.95 11.75 24.12
C GLY A 167 4.45 11.44 24.13
N PRO A 168 4.87 10.41 24.88
CA PRO A 168 6.27 10.03 24.98
C PRO A 168 6.86 9.66 23.61
N ILE A 169 8.06 10.17 23.32
CA ILE A 169 8.81 9.87 22.09
C ILE A 169 9.02 8.35 22.00
N GLY A 170 8.81 7.77 20.82
CA GLY A 170 8.94 6.33 20.57
C GLY A 170 7.73 5.49 20.97
N LEU A 171 6.81 5.98 21.81
CA LEU A 171 5.66 5.18 22.28
C LEU A 171 4.74 4.76 21.12
N LYS A 172 4.46 5.66 20.17
CA LYS A 172 3.60 5.38 19.01
C LYS A 172 4.12 4.21 18.19
N ILE A 173 5.42 4.20 17.90
CA ILE A 173 6.10 3.14 17.15
C ILE A 173 6.19 1.85 17.97
N ALA A 174 6.52 1.94 19.26
CA ALA A 174 6.57 0.79 20.15
C ALA A 174 5.21 0.07 20.26
N VAL A 175 4.12 0.83 20.43
CA VAL A 175 2.76 0.29 20.48
C VAL A 175 2.38 -0.36 19.15
N LEU A 176 2.62 0.32 18.03
CA LEU A 176 2.30 -0.22 16.70
C LEU A 176 3.11 -1.50 16.42
N HIS A 177 4.38 -1.53 16.78
CA HIS A 177 5.23 -2.71 16.67
C HIS A 177 4.75 -3.86 17.54
N ALA A 178 4.44 -3.61 18.82
CA ALA A 178 3.92 -4.64 19.72
C ALA A 178 2.59 -5.23 19.22
N ILE A 179 1.68 -4.41 18.69
CA ILE A 179 0.45 -4.89 18.05
C ILE A 179 0.77 -5.71 16.80
N ASN A 180 1.80 -5.31 16.04
CA ASN A 180 2.21 -6.04 14.84
C ASN A 180 2.84 -7.40 15.13
N THR A 181 3.53 -7.56 16.26
CA THR A 181 4.22 -8.81 16.59
C THR A 181 3.31 -9.80 17.30
N VAL A 182 2.53 -9.33 18.27
CA VAL A 182 1.75 -10.20 19.17
C VAL A 182 0.26 -9.86 19.23
N GLY A 183 -0.16 -8.76 18.59
CA GLY A 183 -1.52 -8.24 18.73
C GLY A 183 -1.77 -7.60 20.09
N LEU A 184 -2.91 -6.92 20.23
CA LEU A 184 -3.45 -6.55 21.53
C LEU A 184 -4.62 -7.48 21.82
N GLU A 185 -4.45 -8.38 22.79
CA GLU A 185 -5.54 -9.24 23.28
C GLU A 185 -6.13 -8.72 24.59
N HIS A 186 -5.25 -8.35 25.52
CA HIS A 186 -5.59 -8.05 26.90
C HIS A 186 -4.78 -6.86 27.38
N GLY A 187 -5.46 -5.76 27.71
CA GLY A 187 -4.86 -4.48 28.08
C GLY A 187 -3.76 -4.58 29.15
N PRO A 188 -4.01 -5.18 30.32
CA PRO A 188 -3.00 -5.31 31.37
C PRO A 188 -1.74 -6.09 30.97
N THR A 189 -1.88 -7.10 30.10
CA THR A 189 -0.73 -7.87 29.60
C THR A 189 0.10 -7.02 28.64
N PHE A 190 -0.59 -6.30 27.75
CA PHE A 190 0.01 -5.39 26.79
C PHE A 190 0.74 -4.22 27.48
N GLU A 191 0.13 -3.65 28.51
CA GLU A 191 0.74 -2.63 29.37
C GLU A 191 2.02 -3.14 30.05
N LYS A 192 2.00 -4.37 30.58
CA LYS A 192 3.17 -4.99 31.20
C LYS A 192 4.29 -5.19 30.19
N GLN A 193 3.96 -5.57 28.96
CA GLN A 193 4.93 -5.78 27.89
C GLN A 193 5.63 -4.47 27.48
N LEU A 194 4.90 -3.36 27.40
CA LEU A 194 5.44 -2.05 27.05
C LEU A 194 6.07 -1.30 28.24
N GLY A 195 5.98 -1.85 29.45
CA GLY A 195 6.43 -1.17 30.68
C GLY A 195 5.68 0.15 30.96
N MET A 196 4.50 0.35 30.38
CA MET A 196 3.74 1.60 30.46
C MET A 196 2.26 1.33 30.74
N ARG A 197 1.64 2.19 31.56
CA ARG A 197 0.22 2.15 31.90
C ARG A 197 -0.44 3.51 31.73
N GLY A 198 -1.76 3.51 31.57
CA GLY A 198 -2.57 4.71 31.78
C GLY A 198 -2.98 5.48 30.52
N SER A 199 -3.15 6.80 30.66
CA SER A 199 -3.73 7.68 29.61
C SER A 199 -2.94 7.68 28.30
N PRO A 200 -1.60 7.87 28.30
CA PRO A 200 -0.85 8.01 27.05
C PRO A 200 -0.95 6.78 26.14
N LEU A 201 -0.93 5.57 26.73
CA LEU A 201 -1.08 4.34 25.97
C LEU A 201 -2.47 4.23 25.31
N ARG A 202 -3.52 4.58 26.05
CA ARG A 202 -4.90 4.55 25.54
C ARG A 202 -5.11 5.57 24.43
N GLU A 203 -4.56 6.78 24.58
CA GLU A 203 -4.59 7.82 23.55
C GLU A 203 -3.87 7.39 22.27
N VAL A 204 -2.67 6.80 22.39
CA VAL A 204 -1.94 6.25 21.25
C VAL A 204 -2.75 5.14 20.56
N ILE A 205 -3.31 4.17 21.30
CA ILE A 205 -4.13 3.10 20.71
C ILE A 205 -5.36 3.68 20.01
N ALA A 206 -6.02 4.68 20.61
CA ALA A 206 -7.17 5.35 20.02
C ALA A 206 -6.79 6.08 18.72
N MET A 207 -5.66 6.80 18.72
CA MET A 207 -5.14 7.47 17.53
C MET A 207 -4.82 6.46 16.43
N LEU A 208 -4.03 5.41 16.73
CA LEU A 208 -3.68 4.36 15.76
C LEU A 208 -4.93 3.70 15.16
N THR A 209 -5.98 3.51 15.97
CA THR A 209 -7.28 3.01 15.49
C THR A 209 -7.98 4.04 14.62
N GLY A 210 -8.00 5.31 15.04
CA GLY A 210 -8.66 6.41 14.32
C GLY A 210 -8.08 6.69 12.95
N VAL A 211 -6.76 6.58 12.78
CA VAL A 211 -6.08 6.67 11.47
C VAL A 211 -6.05 5.35 10.71
N GLY A 212 -6.58 4.26 11.28
CA GLY A 212 -6.66 2.95 10.62
C GLY A 212 -5.32 2.23 10.46
N LEU A 213 -4.32 2.53 11.30
CA LEU A 213 -3.06 1.78 11.36
C LEU A 213 -3.24 0.45 12.11
N VAL A 214 -4.23 0.39 13.00
CA VAL A 214 -4.71 -0.85 13.62
C VAL A 214 -6.22 -0.90 13.52
N VAL A 215 -6.79 -2.10 13.53
CA VAL A 215 -8.24 -2.29 13.49
C VAL A 215 -8.70 -3.12 14.69
N ALA A 216 -9.91 -2.81 15.14
CA ALA A 216 -10.62 -3.60 16.13
C ALA A 216 -11.54 -4.60 15.42
N PRO A 217 -11.50 -5.89 15.77
CA PRO A 217 -12.57 -6.80 15.43
C PRO A 217 -13.90 -6.28 16.00
N ALA A 218 -15.02 -6.59 15.36
CA ALA A 218 -16.33 -6.09 15.78
C ALA A 218 -16.58 -6.33 17.28
N PHE A 219 -16.92 -5.25 18.00
CA PHE A 219 -17.20 -5.23 19.44
C PHE A 219 -16.07 -5.77 20.34
N SER A 220 -14.81 -5.68 19.89
CA SER A 220 -13.66 -6.21 20.64
C SER A 220 -12.71 -5.12 21.16
N ILE A 221 -12.13 -5.38 22.34
CA ILE A 221 -10.99 -4.61 22.86
C ILE A 221 -9.69 -4.95 22.12
N GLN A 222 -9.70 -6.03 21.34
CA GLN A 222 -8.52 -6.50 20.64
C GLN A 222 -8.11 -5.55 19.53
N ARG A 223 -6.81 -5.50 19.23
CA ARG A 223 -6.28 -4.77 18.08
C ARG A 223 -5.34 -5.65 17.28
N VAL A 224 -5.45 -5.52 15.96
CA VAL A 224 -4.60 -6.18 14.98
C VAL A 224 -4.05 -5.15 14.00
N PRO A 225 -2.82 -5.34 13.47
CA PRO A 225 -2.18 -4.37 12.59
C PRO A 225 -2.87 -4.37 11.21
N THR A 226 -3.12 -3.21 10.62
CA THR A 226 -3.54 -3.16 9.21
C THR A 226 -2.33 -3.21 8.28
N LEU A 227 -2.54 -3.39 6.97
CA LEU A 227 -1.46 -3.24 5.98
C LEU A 227 -0.82 -1.85 6.05
N LYS A 228 -1.64 -0.82 6.29
CA LYS A 228 -1.22 0.57 6.48
C LYS A 228 -0.29 0.73 7.70
N GLY A 229 -0.65 0.12 8.83
CA GLY A 229 0.16 0.12 10.05
C GLY A 229 1.51 -0.55 9.85
N ARG A 230 1.51 -1.70 9.18
CA ARG A 230 2.73 -2.43 8.85
C ARG A 230 3.64 -1.67 7.91
N PHE A 231 3.07 -1.08 6.88
CA PHE A 231 3.82 -0.23 5.98
C PHE A 231 4.49 0.95 6.70
N LEU A 232 3.80 1.58 7.66
CA LEU A 232 4.41 2.65 8.44
C LEU A 232 5.63 2.16 9.25
N LEU A 233 5.56 0.96 9.84
CA LEU A 233 6.71 0.36 10.53
C LEU A 233 7.86 0.04 9.58
N ASP A 234 7.55 -0.53 8.42
CA ASP A 234 8.54 -0.90 7.40
C ASP A 234 9.23 0.34 6.83
N LEU A 235 8.46 1.42 6.60
CA LEU A 235 8.98 2.73 6.22
C LEU A 235 9.87 3.33 7.31
N ALA A 236 9.48 3.27 8.58
CA ALA A 236 10.28 3.79 9.68
C ALA A 236 11.64 3.06 9.79
N ARG A 237 11.66 1.75 9.56
CA ARG A 237 12.89 0.94 9.50
C ARG A 237 13.76 1.31 8.29
N LEU A 238 13.15 1.44 7.10
CA LEU A 238 13.85 1.83 5.88
C LEU A 238 14.51 3.20 6.05
N LEU A 239 13.78 4.19 6.54
CA LEU A 239 14.31 5.55 6.77
C LEU A 239 15.47 5.54 7.76
N THR A 240 15.35 4.77 8.85
CA THR A 240 16.43 4.64 9.85
C THR A 240 17.66 3.98 9.23
N PHE A 241 17.49 2.90 8.47
CA PHE A 241 18.58 2.20 7.79
C PHE A 241 19.27 3.08 6.73
N GLU A 242 18.50 3.71 5.84
CA GLU A 242 19.07 4.54 4.77
C GLU A 242 19.82 5.74 5.35
N ARG A 243 19.32 6.32 6.44
CA ARG A 243 20.00 7.43 7.13
C ARG A 243 21.38 7.03 7.66
N GLU A 244 21.53 5.79 8.07
CA GLU A 244 22.74 5.25 8.68
C GLU A 244 23.72 4.67 7.65
N THR A 245 23.25 4.30 6.46
CA THR A 245 24.04 3.55 5.47
C THR A 245 24.25 4.28 4.15
N LEU A 246 23.42 5.26 3.82
CA LEU A 246 23.49 6.01 2.56
C LEU A 246 23.84 7.48 2.82
N ASN A 247 24.26 8.17 1.77
CA ASN A 247 24.51 9.61 1.78
C ASN A 247 23.29 10.46 1.38
N ASP A 248 22.27 9.80 0.83
CA ASP A 248 21.00 10.40 0.38
C ASP A 248 19.94 9.29 0.35
N TRP A 249 18.66 9.66 0.35
CA TRP A 249 17.55 8.72 0.21
C TRP A 249 17.61 8.02 -1.14
N SER A 250 17.22 6.74 -1.16
CA SER A 250 17.01 6.02 -2.41
C SER A 250 15.89 6.66 -3.24
N ASP A 251 15.86 6.38 -4.54
CA ASP A 251 14.80 6.89 -5.42
C ASP A 251 13.41 6.38 -5.00
N GLU A 252 13.36 5.14 -4.49
CA GLU A 252 12.16 4.56 -3.87
C GLU A 252 11.69 5.42 -2.68
N THR A 253 12.57 5.67 -1.71
CA THR A 253 12.24 6.47 -0.53
C THR A 253 11.79 7.88 -0.91
N LYS A 254 12.50 8.55 -1.84
CA LYS A 254 12.12 9.89 -2.32
C LYS A 254 10.73 9.90 -2.95
N MET A 255 10.40 8.87 -3.74
CA MET A 255 9.07 8.73 -4.33
C MET A 255 7.99 8.56 -3.26
N ILE A 256 8.23 7.70 -2.25
CA ILE A 256 7.31 7.49 -1.13
C ILE A 256 7.09 8.78 -0.34
N LEU A 257 8.17 9.49 0.01
CA LEU A 257 8.07 10.76 0.75
C LEU A 257 7.29 11.82 -0.03
N ARG A 258 7.54 11.95 -1.34
CA ARG A 258 6.78 12.86 -2.21
C ARG A 258 5.28 12.55 -2.21
N TYR A 259 4.91 11.28 -2.33
CA TYR A 259 3.50 10.88 -2.29
C TYR A 259 2.85 11.19 -0.93
N LEU A 260 3.58 10.96 0.17
CA LEU A 260 3.12 11.28 1.52
C LEU A 260 3.17 12.79 1.81
N ASN A 261 3.54 13.61 0.82
CA ASN A 261 3.71 15.06 0.93
C ASN A 261 4.67 15.43 2.08
N VAL A 262 5.75 14.67 2.20
CA VAL A 262 6.85 14.88 3.13
C VAL A 262 8.03 15.43 2.36
N ASP A 263 8.66 16.47 2.90
CA ASP A 263 9.86 17.05 2.31
C ASP A 263 11.00 16.01 2.31
N PRO A 264 11.58 15.64 1.15
CA PRO A 264 12.68 14.70 1.10
C PRO A 264 13.94 15.16 1.84
N THR A 265 14.07 16.45 2.16
CA THR A 265 15.19 16.94 2.97
C THR A 265 15.01 16.65 4.46
N ASP A 266 13.79 16.39 4.91
CA ASP A 266 13.47 15.97 6.28
C ASP A 266 14.15 14.65 6.64
N GLY A 267 14.82 14.61 7.78
CA GLY A 267 15.56 13.45 8.30
C GLY A 267 17.06 13.49 8.05
N TRP A 268 17.54 14.33 7.12
CA TRP A 268 18.98 14.55 6.89
C TRP A 268 19.57 15.67 7.75
N GLN A 269 18.74 16.48 8.40
CA GLN A 269 19.21 17.46 9.37
C GLN A 269 19.83 16.77 10.60
N GLU A 270 20.51 17.56 11.44
CA GLU A 270 20.91 17.10 12.77
C GLU A 270 19.64 16.79 13.59
N LEU A 271 19.54 15.56 14.06
CA LEU A 271 18.39 15.10 14.84
C LEU A 271 18.56 15.57 16.29
N ASP A 272 17.84 16.63 16.67
CA ASP A 272 17.78 17.10 18.06
C ASP A 272 16.73 16.28 18.83
N GLU A 273 17.19 15.28 19.57
CA GLU A 273 16.33 14.38 20.37
C GLU A 273 15.56 15.11 21.49
N ARG A 274 15.92 16.36 21.80
CA ARG A 274 15.28 17.17 22.86
C ARG A 274 14.19 18.09 22.34
N LYS A 275 14.04 18.21 21.02
CA LYS A 275 12.97 18.97 20.39
C LYS A 275 12.08 18.00 19.63
N ALA A 276 10.76 18.18 19.74
CA ALA A 276 9.86 17.60 18.76
C ALA A 276 10.35 18.11 17.39
N SER A 277 10.84 17.19 16.56
CA SER A 277 11.37 17.59 15.26
C SER A 277 10.19 18.07 14.42
N ALA A 278 10.39 19.10 13.59
CA ALA A 278 9.28 19.68 12.84
C ALA A 278 8.79 18.76 11.69
N GLY A 279 9.53 17.68 11.42
CA GLY A 279 9.37 16.84 10.24
C GLY A 279 9.04 15.38 10.58
N PHE A 280 8.19 14.77 9.75
CA PHE A 280 7.74 13.40 9.89
C PHE A 280 8.87 12.37 9.82
N THR A 281 9.81 12.52 8.89
CA THR A 281 10.91 11.58 8.70
C THR A 281 11.83 11.59 9.92
N SER A 282 12.20 12.79 10.37
CA SER A 282 12.99 12.98 11.59
C SER A 282 12.29 12.38 12.82
N ASP A 283 10.99 12.63 12.99
CA ASP A 283 10.19 12.10 14.09
C ASP A 283 10.11 10.56 14.07
N LEU A 284 9.99 9.95 12.89
CA LEU A 284 10.00 8.49 12.76
C LEU A 284 11.34 7.90 13.15
N ILE A 285 12.45 8.44 12.65
CA ILE A 285 13.81 7.96 12.93
C ILE A 285 14.10 8.06 14.44
N ILE A 286 13.78 9.21 15.05
CA ILE A 286 13.93 9.40 16.50
C ILE A 286 13.00 8.42 17.25
N SER A 287 11.75 8.28 16.83
CA SER A 287 10.80 7.36 17.48
C SER A 287 11.26 5.90 17.43
N VAL A 288 11.88 5.46 16.34
CA VAL A 288 12.46 4.12 16.21
C VAL A 288 13.54 3.89 17.26
N ARG A 289 14.46 4.86 17.45
CA ARG A 289 15.52 4.78 18.48
C ARG A 289 14.96 4.74 19.91
N TYR A 290 13.96 5.58 20.17
CA TYR A 290 13.35 5.69 21.50
C TYR A 290 12.37 4.56 21.84
N ALA A 291 11.92 3.78 20.85
CA ALA A 291 11.07 2.61 21.09
C ALA A 291 11.71 1.59 22.06
N ALA A 292 13.05 1.52 22.09
CA ALA A 292 13.80 0.65 23.01
C ALA A 292 13.52 0.96 24.50
N GLN A 293 13.13 2.19 24.84
CA GLN A 293 12.73 2.55 26.21
C GLN A 293 11.44 1.85 26.67
N PHE A 294 10.65 1.34 25.71
CA PHE A 294 9.46 0.53 25.94
C PHE A 294 9.72 -0.97 25.71
N GLY A 295 10.99 -1.38 25.67
CA GLY A 295 11.39 -2.77 25.44
C GLY A 295 11.18 -3.24 23.99
N MET A 296 11.08 -2.32 23.03
CA MET A 296 10.86 -2.64 21.62
C MET A 296 12.08 -2.23 20.80
N ASP A 297 12.87 -3.21 20.35
CA ASP A 297 13.88 -2.98 19.32
C ASP A 297 13.28 -3.21 17.94
N ILE A 298 13.00 -2.11 17.24
CA ILE A 298 12.36 -2.13 15.93
C ILE A 298 13.32 -2.62 14.84
N MET A 299 14.64 -2.50 15.08
CA MET A 299 15.71 -2.78 14.13
C MET A 299 16.39 -4.14 14.33
N ASP A 300 16.04 -4.90 15.38
CA ASP A 300 16.63 -6.20 15.80
C ASP A 300 16.70 -7.30 14.70
N SER A 301 16.00 -7.12 13.58
CA SER A 301 15.96 -8.07 12.44
C SER A 301 16.53 -7.50 11.14
N VAL A 302 17.10 -6.31 11.16
CA VAL A 302 17.58 -5.61 9.96
C VAL A 302 19.04 -5.98 9.71
N GLY A 303 19.25 -6.89 8.75
CA GLY A 303 20.59 -7.29 8.29
C GLY A 303 21.26 -6.27 7.34
N ALA A 304 22.41 -6.65 6.78
CA ALA A 304 23.20 -5.76 5.89
C ALA A 304 22.55 -5.51 4.51
N ASN A 305 21.75 -6.46 4.00
CA ASN A 305 20.92 -6.27 2.80
C ASN A 305 19.46 -6.62 3.14
N PRO A 306 18.80 -5.76 3.94
CA PRO A 306 17.50 -6.08 4.51
C PRO A 306 16.39 -5.93 3.47
N ASN A 307 15.42 -6.84 3.54
CA ASN A 307 14.12 -6.62 2.95
C ASN A 307 13.18 -6.13 4.06
N PHE A 308 12.55 -4.97 3.87
CA PHE A 308 11.79 -4.31 4.94
C PHE A 308 10.32 -4.70 4.97
N HIS A 309 9.79 -5.41 3.98
CA HIS A 309 8.39 -5.80 4.03
C HIS A 309 8.10 -6.85 5.12
N SER A 310 7.29 -6.47 6.11
CA SER A 310 6.97 -7.31 7.25
C SER A 310 6.03 -8.47 6.87
N THR A 311 6.47 -9.71 7.10
CA THR A 311 5.60 -10.87 6.87
C THR A 311 4.45 -10.90 7.88
N PHE A 312 3.21 -11.02 7.41
CA PHE A 312 2.08 -11.25 8.32
C PHE A 312 2.17 -12.68 8.87
N LEU A 313 2.50 -12.84 10.14
CA LEU A 313 2.46 -14.14 10.79
C LEU A 313 1.02 -14.49 11.16
N THR A 314 0.27 -14.95 10.17
CA THR A 314 -1.15 -15.32 10.29
C THR A 314 -1.40 -16.31 11.42
N SER A 315 -0.46 -17.21 11.68
CA SER A 315 -0.49 -18.15 12.82
C SER A 315 -0.71 -17.46 14.17
N ASN A 316 -0.19 -16.25 14.35
CA ASN A 316 -0.33 -15.49 15.60
C ASN A 316 -1.78 -15.00 15.81
N TYR A 317 -2.54 -14.87 14.73
CA TYR A 317 -3.89 -14.31 14.71
C TYR A 317 -4.99 -15.31 14.30
N LEU A 318 -4.63 -16.54 13.96
CA LEU A 318 -5.58 -17.60 13.60
C LEU A 318 -6.03 -18.45 14.80
N SER A 319 -5.48 -18.20 16.00
CA SER A 319 -5.99 -18.81 17.22
C SER A 319 -7.42 -18.31 17.51
N GLY A 320 -8.26 -19.15 18.13
CA GLY A 320 -9.70 -18.89 18.33
C GLY A 320 -10.08 -17.57 19.01
N ARG A 321 -9.09 -16.83 19.53
CA ARG A 321 -9.24 -15.50 20.14
C ARG A 321 -9.51 -14.39 19.12
N TYR A 322 -9.10 -14.55 17.87
CA TYR A 322 -9.22 -13.54 16.80
C TYR A 322 -10.14 -14.00 15.64
N MET A 323 -10.90 -15.09 15.81
CA MET A 323 -11.80 -15.59 14.77
C MET A 323 -12.79 -14.51 14.34
N GLY A 324 -12.79 -14.17 13.04
CA GLY A 324 -13.57 -13.09 12.42
C GLY A 324 -12.78 -11.80 12.16
N ALA A 325 -11.74 -11.52 12.94
CA ALA A 325 -10.83 -10.38 12.72
C ALA A 325 -9.93 -10.59 11.50
N THR A 326 -9.50 -11.84 11.30
CA THR A 326 -8.62 -12.24 10.20
C THR A 326 -9.29 -12.02 8.86
N GLU A 327 -10.58 -12.34 8.68
CA GLU A 327 -11.29 -12.03 7.44
C GLU A 327 -11.29 -10.53 7.10
N ALA A 328 -11.36 -9.64 8.11
CA ALA A 328 -11.27 -8.19 7.94
C ALA A 328 -9.83 -7.67 7.70
N LEU A 329 -8.80 -8.41 8.14
CA LEU A 329 -7.38 -8.14 7.87
C LEU A 329 -6.97 -8.47 6.43
N TRP A 330 -7.58 -9.50 5.85
CA TRP A 330 -7.33 -9.96 4.47
C TRP A 330 -8.05 -9.14 3.41
N ARG A 331 -9.13 -8.48 3.83
CA ARG A 331 -9.98 -7.69 2.97
C ARG A 331 -9.48 -6.24 2.96
N ASP A 332 -9.43 -5.67 1.76
CA ASP A 332 -9.02 -4.27 1.49
C ASP A 332 -9.62 -3.30 2.53
N PRO A 333 -8.96 -2.20 2.92
CA PRO A 333 -9.55 -1.14 3.75
C PRO A 333 -11.00 -0.72 3.35
N GLU A 334 -11.40 -0.92 2.10
CA GLU A 334 -12.79 -0.71 1.63
C GLU A 334 -13.83 -1.65 2.27
N ASP A 335 -13.43 -2.83 2.74
CA ASP A 335 -14.34 -3.78 3.40
C ASP A 335 -14.62 -3.42 4.86
N VAL A 336 -13.76 -2.64 5.51
CA VAL A 336 -14.04 -2.12 6.87
C VAL A 336 -15.12 -1.04 6.83
N ALA A 337 -15.24 -0.31 5.71
CA ALA A 337 -16.31 0.66 5.50
C ALA A 337 -17.69 0.02 5.26
N LEU A 338 -17.73 -1.26 4.88
CA LEU A 338 -18.97 -2.02 4.65
C LEU A 338 -19.54 -2.69 5.92
N PHE A 339 -18.85 -2.58 7.07
CA PHE A 339 -19.33 -3.03 8.39
C PHE A 339 -19.89 -1.89 9.26
N ARG A 340 -20.32 -0.78 8.64
CA ARG A 340 -21.04 0.31 9.33
C ARG A 340 -22.49 0.39 8.90
#